data_AF-A0A0F9SHR1-F1
#
_entry.id   AF-A0A0F9SHR1-F1
#
_cell.length_a   1.000
_cell.length_b   1.000
_cell.length_c   1.000
_cell.angle_alpha   90.00
_cell.angle_beta   90.00
_cell.angle_gamma   90.00
#
_symmetry.space_group_name_H-M   'P 1'
#
loop_
_entity.id
_entity.type
_entity.pdbx_description
1 polymer ?
#
loop_
_entity_poly.entity_id
_entity_poly.type
_entity_poly.pdbx_seq_one_letter_code
_entity_poly.pdbx_strand_id
1 'polypeptide(L)' 'MKKWTLPDWMKPYVCLLSNVQTEEDVERLMNNHTATVFENAPLALICVSLKSQVTLLNRLQDRGLLLLDSALEDHS' A
#
# COMPACT_ATOMS: atom_id res chain seq x y z
N MET A 1 -16.92 -9.45 -6.40
CA MET A 1 -15.79 -8.50 -6.52
C MET A 1 -14.51 -9.29 -6.72
N LYS A 2 -13.62 -8.90 -7.63
CA LYS A 2 -12.29 -9.51 -7.78
C LYS A 2 -11.44 -9.10 -6.58
N LYS A 3 -10.86 -10.06 -5.87
CA LYS A 3 -9.94 -9.80 -4.74
C LYS A 3 -8.72 -9.04 -5.28
N TRP A 4 -8.40 -7.90 -4.67
CA TRP A 4 -7.19 -7.14 -4.97
C TRP A 4 -5.98 -7.87 -4.37
N THR A 5 -4.90 -7.96 -5.13
CA THR A 5 -3.64 -8.58 -4.71
C THR A 5 -2.51 -7.58 -4.87
N LEU A 6 -1.52 -7.65 -4.00
CA LEU A 6 -0.36 -6.76 -4.05
C LEU A 6 0.46 -7.04 -5.33
N PRO A 7 0.67 -6.04 -6.21
CA PRO A 7 1.52 -6.22 -7.38
C PRO A 7 2.99 -6.45 -6.99
N ASP A 8 3.70 -7.30 -7.75
CA ASP A 8 5.10 -7.63 -7.45
C ASP A 8 6.02 -6.41 -7.36
N TRP A 9 5.83 -5.43 -8.24
CA TRP A 9 6.62 -4.19 -8.24
C TRP A 9 6.43 -3.34 -6.97
N MET A 10 5.31 -3.51 -6.26
CA MET A 10 4.99 -2.72 -5.06
C MET A 10 5.57 -3.34 -3.79
N LYS A 11 5.96 -4.62 -3.81
CA LYS A 11 6.51 -5.35 -2.65
C LYS A 11 7.66 -4.61 -1.94
N PRO A 12 8.64 -4.00 -2.64
CA PRO A 12 9.71 -3.25 -1.98
C PRO A 12 9.24 -2.04 -1.17
N TYR A 13 8.07 -1.49 -1.48
CA TYR A 13 7.52 -0.30 -0.82
C TYR A 13 6.59 -0.64 0.36
N VAL A 14 6.32 -1.93 0.62
CA VAL A 14 5.37 -2.36 1.67
C VAL A 14 5.76 -1.83 3.04
N CYS A 15 7.06 -1.83 3.36
CA CYS A 15 7.56 -1.31 4.63
C CYS A 15 7.41 0.22 4.80
N LEU A 16 7.17 0.95 3.71
CA LEU A 16 6.93 2.40 3.72
C LEU A 16 5.45 2.74 3.89
N LEU A 17 4.55 1.77 3.68
CA LEU A 17 3.13 1.96 3.85
C LEU A 17 2.79 2.05 5.35
N SER A 18 2.08 3.10 5.73
CA SER A 18 1.75 3.33 7.14
C SER A 18 0.72 2.30 7.64
N ASN A 19 0.87 1.85 8.89
CA ASN A 19 -0.04 0.94 9.61
C ASN A 19 -0.10 -0.49 9.05
N VAL A 20 0.88 -0.89 8.25
CA VAL A 20 1.05 -2.27 7.76
C VAL A 20 2.49 -2.72 7.98
N GLN A 21 2.68 -4.02 8.13
CA GLN A 21 4.02 -4.63 8.27
C GLN A 21 4.29 -5.69 7.22
N THR A 22 3.23 -6.28 6.65
CA THR A 22 3.32 -7.44 5.77
C THR A 22 2.48 -7.25 4.50
N GLU A 23 2.80 -8.00 3.45
CA GLU A 23 1.97 -8.06 2.24
C GLU A 23 0.53 -8.51 2.57
N GLU A 24 0.39 -9.45 3.51
CA GLU A 24 -0.91 -9.96 3.96
C GLU A 24 -1.75 -8.86 4.61
N ASP A 25 -1.16 -7.99 5.43
CA ASP A 25 -1.87 -6.85 6.01
C ASP A 25 -2.38 -5.89 4.94
N VAL A 26 -1.55 -5.61 3.92
CA VAL A 26 -1.93 -4.74 2.82
C VAL A 26 -3.12 -5.33 2.08
N GLU A 27 -3.05 -6.61 1.70
CA GLU A 27 -4.15 -7.27 0.99
C GLU A 27 -5.41 -7.36 1.85
N ARG A 28 -5.29 -7.70 3.14
CA ARG A 28 -6.41 -7.78 4.07
C ARG A 28 -7.14 -6.44 4.19
N LEU A 29 -6.40 -5.35 4.34
CA LEU A 29 -6.97 -4.00 4.47
C LEU A 29 -7.48 -3.43 3.15
N MET A 30 -6.79 -3.69 2.02
CA MET A 30 -7.25 -3.28 0.68
C MET A 30 -8.57 -3.94 0.29
N ASN A 31 -8.78 -5.20 0.70
CA ASN A 31 -10.00 -5.96 0.49
C ASN A 31 -11.03 -5.79 1.63
N ASN A 32 -10.79 -4.91 2.59
CA ASN A 32 -11.77 -4.60 3.63
C ASN A 32 -12.86 -3.69 3.04
N HIS A 33 -14.06 -4.28 2.90
CA HIS A 33 -15.27 -3.62 2.42
C HIS A 33 -16.36 -3.50 3.49
N THR A 34 -16.11 -4.06 4.67
CA THR A 34 -17.09 -4.12 5.76
C THR A 34 -16.86 -3.04 6.81
N ALA A 35 -15.64 -2.51 6.94
CA ALA A 35 -15.35 -1.45 7.89
C ALA A 35 -15.98 -0.12 7.45
N THR A 36 -17.03 0.31 8.14
CA THR A 36 -17.61 1.64 8.01
C THR A 36 -17.17 2.55 9.16
N VAL A 37 -17.24 3.86 8.96
CA VAL A 37 -16.89 4.84 10.02
C VAL A 37 -17.85 4.73 11.22
N PHE A 38 -19.10 4.32 10.99
CA PHE A 38 -20.12 4.16 12.03
C PHE A 38 -19.89 2.93 12.92
N GLU A 39 -19.33 1.86 12.36
CA GLU A 39 -19.08 0.61 13.09
C GLU A 39 -17.67 0.56 13.68
N ASN A 40 -16.67 1.03 12.93
CA ASN A 40 -15.27 1.02 13.35
C ASN A 40 -14.48 2.13 12.65
N ALA A 41 -14.61 3.36 13.15
CA ALA A 41 -13.92 4.52 12.62
C ALA A 41 -12.39 4.34 12.47
N PRO A 42 -11.65 3.82 13.47
CA PRO A 42 -10.21 3.59 13.32
C PRO A 42 -9.87 2.68 12.14
N LEU A 43 -10.55 1.53 12.01
CA LEU A 43 -10.28 0.58 10.93
C LEU A 43 -10.66 1.16 9.55
N ALA A 44 -11.78 1.86 9.47
CA ALA A 44 -12.22 2.52 8.24
C ALA A 44 -11.19 3.57 7.78
N LEU A 45 -10.67 4.39 8.69
CA LEU A 45 -9.64 5.39 8.39
C LEU A 45 -8.32 4.75 7.94
N ILE A 46 -7.90 3.65 8.57
CA ILE A 46 -6.71 2.90 8.14
C ILE A 46 -6.90 2.38 6.71
N CYS A 47 -8.05 1.80 6.39
CA CYS A 47 -8.33 1.28 5.05
C CYS A 47 -8.32 2.39 3.99
N VAL A 48 -8.91 3.55 4.28
CA VAL A 48 -8.90 4.71 3.37
C VAL A 48 -7.49 5.28 3.19
N SER A 49 -6.72 5.39 4.27
CA SER A 49 -5.33 5.86 4.23
C SER A 49 -4.47 4.94 3.35
N LEU A 50 -4.56 3.63 3.56
CA LEU A 50 -3.82 2.65 2.76
C LEU A 50 -4.20 2.71 1.27
N LYS A 51 -5.50 2.76 0.95
CA LYS A 51 -5.99 2.91 -0.43
C LYS A 51 -5.43 4.16 -1.10
N SER A 52 -5.30 5.26 -0.35
CA SER A 52 -4.73 6.51 -0.86
C SER A 52 -3.23 6.38 -1.14
N GLN A 53 -2.47 5.73 -0.25
CA GLN A 53 -1.03 5.48 -0.44
C GLN A 53 -0.78 4.55 -1.63
N VAL A 54 -1.53 3.46 -1.77
CA VAL A 54 -1.47 2.55 -2.93
C VAL A 54 -1.81 3.30 -4.23
N THR A 55 -2.82 4.16 -4.21
CA THR A 55 -3.18 5.00 -5.36
C THR A 55 -2.06 5.96 -5.75
N LEU A 56 -1.39 6.57 -4.75
CA LEU A 56 -0.24 7.43 -4.99
C LEU A 56 0.92 6.64 -5.62
N LEU A 57 1.27 5.48 -5.07
CA LEU A 57 2.32 4.62 -5.63
C LEU A 57 2.01 4.21 -7.07
N ASN A 58 0.78 3.79 -7.38
CA ASN A 58 0.37 3.48 -8.76
C ASN A 58 0.61 4.68 -9.69
N ARG A 59 0.20 5.89 -9.29
CA ARG A 59 0.39 7.10 -10.09
C ARG A 59 1.85 7.48 -10.30
N LEU A 60 2.70 7.24 -9.30
CA LEU A 60 4.14 7.47 -9.40
C LEU A 60 4.78 6.44 -10.34
N GLN A 61 4.38 5.16 -10.23
CA GLN A 61 4.82 4.09 -11.11
C GLN A 61 4.45 4.38 -12.57
N ASP A 62 3.19 4.74 -12.83
CA ASP A 62 2.68 5.06 -14.17
C ASP A 62 3.42 6.25 -14.82
N ARG A 63 4.02 7.12 -14.00
CA ARG A 63 4.80 8.27 -14.44
C ARG A 63 6.31 8.01 -14.48
N GLY A 64 6.76 6.81 -14.12
CA GLY A 64 8.19 6.47 -14.02
C GLY A 64 8.92 7.26 -12.93
N LEU A 65 8.21 7.70 -11.88
CA LEU A 65 8.75 8.51 -10.78
C LEU A 65 9.11 7.69 -9.54
N LEU A 66 8.83 6.38 -9.55
CA LEU A 66 9.33 5.49 -8.51
C LEU A 66 10.77 5.11 -8.83
N LEU A 67 11.69 5.71 -8.08
CA LEU A 67 13.07 5.26 -8.00
C LEU A 67 13.14 4.27 -6.85
N LEU A 68 13.40 3.00 -7.14
CA LEU A 68 13.92 2.09 -6.13
C LEU A 68 15.43 2.39 -6.11
N ASP A 69 15.97 2.83 -4.97
CA ASP A 69 17.40 3.11 -4.83
C ASP A 69 18.21 1.83 -5.06
N SER A 70 18.52 1.54 -6.32
CA SER A 70 19.77 0.88 -6.69
C SER A 70 20.98 1.80 -6.45
N ALA A 71 20.75 3.05 -6.00
CA ALA A 71 21.77 4.03 -5.65
C ALA A 71 22.34 3.87 -4.22
N LEU A 72 21.83 2.93 -3.42
CA LEU A 72 22.42 2.60 -2.10
C LEU A 72 23.50 1.51 -2.15
N GLU A 73 23.77 0.91 -3.32
CA GLU A 73 24.83 -0.10 -3.48
C GLU A 73 26.19 0.48 -3.97
N ASP A 74 26.26 1.75 -4.38
CA ASP A 74 27.51 2.36 -4.91
C ASP A 74 28.36 3.12 -3.84
N HIS A 75 28.05 2.95 -2.56
CA HIS A 75 28.83 3.49 -1.45
C HIS A 75 29.18 2.39 -0.41
N SER A 76 30.06 1.47 -0.79
CA SER A 76 30.81 0.58 0.12
C SER A 76 32.18 0.27 -0.43
#